data_AF-A0A0L8VHQ5-F1
#
_entry.id   AF-A0A0L8VHQ5-F1
#
_cell.length_a   1.000
_cell.length_b   1.000
_cell.length_c   1.000
_cell.angle_alpha   90.00
_cell.angle_beta   90.00
_cell.angle_gamma   90.00
#
_symmetry.space_group_name_H-M   'P 1'
#
loop_
_entity.id
_entity.type
_entity.pdbx_description
1 polymer ?
#
loop_
_entity_poly.entity_id
_entity_poly.type
_entity_poly.pdbx_seq_one_letter_code
_entity_poly.pdbx_strand_id
1 'polypeptide(L)'
;MREESRPRKRKHIPVDIEEVEVRSKYFKKNERTVELVKESKINKDLQNYGGVNIDWIKALKPIEYFEWIESRTCDDPRTWGRPITKEEMINDSGAKIPESFLPIYNRVRLMRSKVKTPVDAMGCSMIPVLVSNKCGIPSEKVDPKNFRLQFLIGTMLSAQTRDERMAQAALNITEYCLNTLKIAEGITLDGLLKIDEPVLANLIRCVSFYTRKANFIKRTAQLLVDNFDSDIPYDIEGILSLPGVGPKMGYLTLQKGWGLIVGICVDVHVHRLCKMWNWVDPIKCKTAEHTRKELQVWLPHSLWYEINTVLVGFGQLICMARGKRCDLCLANDVCNARNEKLIESSKFHQLEDKEDIEKVYSHWLDTVTNGITTERHKKK
;
A
#
# COMPACT_ATOMS: atom_id res chain seq x y z
N MET A 1 6.37 -7.69 55.78
CA MET A 1 6.64 -8.96 55.10
C MET A 1 6.51 -8.73 53.60
N ARG A 2 7.62 -8.65 52.87
CA ARG A 2 7.66 -8.50 51.41
C ARG A 2 7.84 -9.90 50.83
N GLU A 3 6.90 -10.37 50.01
CA GLU A 3 7.06 -11.62 49.25
C GLU A 3 7.97 -11.38 48.04
N GLU A 4 9.10 -12.08 48.01
CA GLU A 4 10.03 -12.10 46.88
C GLU A 4 9.48 -12.97 45.75
N SER A 5 9.35 -12.40 44.56
CA SER A 5 8.97 -13.13 43.35
C SER A 5 10.14 -14.01 42.85
N ARG A 6 9.99 -15.33 42.91
CA ARG A 6 10.95 -16.29 42.33
C ARG A 6 11.04 -16.16 40.79
N PRO A 7 12.25 -16.10 40.19
CA PRO A 7 12.39 -16.08 38.74
C PRO A 7 12.19 -17.48 38.16
N ARG A 8 11.21 -17.66 37.26
CA ARG A 8 11.05 -18.88 36.46
C ARG A 8 12.15 -18.96 35.40
N LYS A 9 13.26 -19.65 35.69
CA LYS A 9 14.22 -20.08 34.64
C LYS A 9 13.56 -21.13 33.75
N ARG A 10 13.07 -20.73 32.56
CA ARG A 10 12.73 -21.68 31.50
C ARG A 10 14.05 -22.26 30.96
N LYS A 11 14.27 -23.56 31.14
CA LYS A 11 15.37 -24.28 30.47
C LYS A 11 15.09 -24.29 28.97
N HIS A 12 16.02 -23.78 28.17
CA HIS A 12 15.99 -23.95 26.72
C HIS A 12 16.32 -25.42 26.42
N ILE A 13 15.36 -26.15 25.87
CA ILE A 13 15.60 -27.46 25.29
C ILE A 13 16.01 -27.18 23.83
N PRO A 14 17.23 -27.52 23.40
CA PRO A 14 17.56 -27.51 21.97
C PRO A 14 16.76 -28.63 21.31
N VAL A 15 15.95 -28.26 20.33
CA VAL A 15 15.28 -29.20 19.43
C VAL A 15 16.13 -29.20 18.17
N ASP A 16 16.70 -30.35 17.83
CA ASP A 16 17.35 -30.53 16.53
C ASP A 16 16.28 -30.36 15.44
N ILE A 17 16.42 -29.29 14.66
CA ILE A 17 15.56 -29.03 13.52
C ILE A 17 16.25 -29.70 12.33
N GLU A 18 15.81 -30.91 11.98
CA GLU A 18 16.03 -31.43 10.63
C GLU A 18 15.54 -30.39 9.63
N GLU A 19 16.32 -30.13 8.56
CA GLU A 19 15.98 -29.17 7.51
C GLU A 19 14.71 -29.60 6.75
N VAL A 20 13.55 -29.32 7.34
CA VAL A 20 12.27 -29.41 6.67
C VAL A 20 12.13 -28.15 5.83
N GLU A 21 12.12 -28.31 4.51
CA GLU A 21 11.86 -27.25 3.53
C GLU A 21 10.51 -26.56 3.86
N VAL A 22 10.54 -25.44 4.59
CA VAL A 22 9.32 -24.71 5.00
C VAL A 22 8.72 -23.96 3.83
N ARG A 23 7.91 -24.66 3.02
CA ARG A 23 7.12 -24.06 1.93
C ARG A 23 6.00 -23.19 2.53
N SER A 24 6.14 -21.87 2.40
CA SER A 24 5.09 -20.94 2.82
C SER A 24 3.91 -20.98 1.85
N LYS A 25 2.69 -21.17 2.38
CA LYS A 25 1.42 -21.05 1.62
C LYS A 25 1.27 -19.70 0.91
N TYR A 26 1.98 -18.66 1.35
CA TYR A 26 1.88 -17.28 0.86
C TYR A 26 2.93 -16.90 -0.19
N PHE A 27 3.96 -17.73 -0.41
CA PHE A 27 5.07 -17.42 -1.30
C PHE A 27 5.35 -18.60 -2.25
N LYS A 28 4.31 -19.09 -2.94
CA LYS A 28 4.49 -20.09 -3.99
C LYS A 28 4.78 -19.38 -5.31
N LYS A 29 5.96 -19.60 -5.88
CA LYS A 29 6.31 -19.18 -7.23
C LYS A 29 7.07 -20.31 -7.91
N ASN A 30 6.65 -20.69 -9.11
CA ASN A 30 7.29 -21.76 -9.89
C ASN A 30 8.53 -21.21 -10.61
N GLU A 31 9.61 -21.98 -10.63
CA GLU A 31 10.87 -21.67 -11.34
C GLU A 31 10.66 -21.42 -12.84
N ARG A 32 9.63 -22.03 -13.46
CA ARG A 32 9.18 -21.77 -14.84
C ARG A 32 8.93 -20.29 -15.17
N THR A 33 8.63 -19.45 -14.18
CA THR A 33 8.38 -18.02 -14.40
C THR A 33 9.65 -17.26 -14.80
N VAL A 34 10.83 -17.74 -14.41
CA VAL A 34 12.12 -17.09 -14.71
C VAL A 34 12.59 -17.44 -16.13
N GLU A 35 12.28 -18.64 -16.63
CA GLU A 35 12.59 -19.05 -18.00
C GLU A 35 11.71 -18.35 -19.04
N LEU A 36 10.42 -18.12 -18.74
CA LEU A 36 9.51 -17.36 -19.61
C LEU A 36 10.01 -15.92 -19.86
N VAL A 37 10.67 -15.30 -18.88
CA VAL A 37 11.26 -13.94 -19.01
C VAL A 37 12.47 -13.93 -19.95
N LYS A 38 13.20 -15.04 -20.08
CA LYS A 38 14.31 -15.16 -21.04
C LYS A 38 13.83 -15.29 -22.48
N GLU A 39 12.65 -15.91 -22.69
CA GLU A 39 12.03 -16.03 -24.01
C GLU A 39 11.23 -14.78 -24.40
N SER A 40 10.71 -14.01 -23.45
CA SER A 40 10.11 -12.70 -23.70
C SER A 40 11.18 -11.61 -23.88
N LYS A 41 12.04 -11.77 -24.90
CA LYS A 41 12.75 -10.61 -25.49
C LYS A 41 11.70 -9.66 -26.03
N ILE A 42 11.42 -8.61 -25.25
CA ILE A 42 10.80 -7.34 -25.62
C ILE A 42 9.72 -7.50 -26.70
N ASN A 43 8.49 -7.77 -26.25
CA ASN A 43 7.35 -7.50 -27.12
C ASN A 43 7.31 -5.97 -27.33
N LYS A 44 7.71 -5.53 -28.53
CA LYS A 44 7.84 -4.11 -28.93
C LYS A 44 6.50 -3.34 -28.90
N ASP A 45 5.40 -3.99 -28.56
CA ASP A 45 4.07 -3.40 -28.50
C ASP A 45 3.73 -2.75 -27.14
N LEU A 46 4.64 -2.78 -26.16
CA LEU A 46 4.48 -2.03 -24.90
C LEU A 46 4.69 -0.51 -25.04
N GLN A 47 5.05 -0.01 -26.23
CA GLN A 47 5.01 1.44 -26.52
C GLN A 47 3.60 2.04 -26.38
N ASN A 48 2.55 1.23 -26.23
CA ASN A 48 1.15 1.69 -26.27
C ASN A 48 0.27 1.27 -25.07
N TYR A 49 0.80 1.07 -23.86
CA TYR A 49 -0.06 1.18 -22.66
C TYR A 49 -0.08 2.62 -22.16
N GLY A 50 -1.07 3.39 -22.65
CA GLY A 50 -1.24 4.80 -22.32
C GLY A 50 -0.37 5.78 -23.13
N GLY A 51 0.26 5.33 -24.22
CA GLY A 51 1.00 6.17 -25.17
C GLY A 51 2.28 6.82 -24.62
N VAL A 52 2.87 6.26 -23.55
CA VAL A 52 4.05 6.85 -22.88
C VAL A 52 5.33 6.14 -23.31
N ASN A 53 6.33 6.91 -23.74
CA ASN A 53 7.65 6.41 -24.09
C ASN A 53 8.52 6.20 -22.85
N ILE A 54 8.94 4.96 -22.58
CA ILE A 54 9.74 4.58 -21.40
C ILE A 54 11.13 5.22 -21.39
N ASP A 55 11.78 5.33 -22.55
CA ASP A 55 13.11 5.95 -22.67
C ASP A 55 13.03 7.44 -22.35
N TRP A 56 11.94 8.10 -22.73
CA TRP A 56 11.66 9.47 -22.32
C TRP A 56 11.50 9.59 -20.80
N ILE A 57 10.72 8.71 -20.15
CA ILE A 57 10.58 8.71 -18.67
C ILE A 57 11.96 8.55 -18.01
N LYS A 58 12.78 7.63 -18.50
CA LYS A 58 14.13 7.37 -17.98
C LYS A 58 15.08 8.56 -18.16
N ALA A 59 14.83 9.41 -19.16
CA ALA A 59 15.63 10.59 -19.46
C ALA A 59 15.18 11.85 -18.70
N LEU A 60 14.02 11.84 -18.03
CA LEU A 60 13.53 12.98 -17.25
C LEU A 60 14.47 13.32 -16.10
N LYS A 61 14.67 14.62 -15.87
CA LYS A 61 15.34 15.09 -14.66
C LYS A 61 14.44 14.85 -13.44
N PRO A 62 14.99 14.79 -12.21
CA PRO A 62 14.21 14.49 -11.01
C PRO A 62 12.92 15.31 -10.87
N ILE A 63 13.01 16.64 -11.02
CA ILE A 63 11.85 17.54 -10.89
C ILE A 63 10.78 17.20 -11.94
N GLU A 64 11.17 17.11 -13.21
CA GLU A 64 10.25 16.81 -14.32
C GLU A 64 9.59 15.43 -14.16
N TYR A 65 10.35 14.44 -13.67
CA TYR A 65 9.85 13.11 -13.36
C TYR A 65 8.77 13.14 -12.27
N PHE A 66 9.02 13.84 -11.16
CA PHE A 66 8.05 13.89 -10.06
C PHE A 66 6.81 14.71 -10.41
N GLU A 67 6.95 15.83 -11.10
CA GLU A 67 5.82 16.62 -11.64
C GLU A 67 4.98 15.77 -12.61
N TRP A 68 5.65 15.00 -13.47
CA TRP A 68 4.95 14.12 -14.39
C TRP A 68 4.20 13.00 -13.67
N ILE A 69 4.83 12.31 -12.71
CA ILE A 69 4.15 11.29 -11.89
C ILE A 69 2.95 11.90 -11.16
N GLU A 70 3.09 13.08 -10.57
CA GLU A 70 2.00 13.78 -9.89
C GLU A 70 0.84 14.07 -10.85
N SER A 71 1.12 14.61 -12.04
CA SER A 71 0.10 14.88 -13.06
C SER A 71 -0.66 13.65 -13.56
N ARG A 72 -0.02 12.47 -13.51
CA ARG A 72 -0.61 11.20 -13.95
C ARG A 72 -1.47 10.58 -12.87
N THR A 73 -1.13 10.82 -11.62
CA THR A 73 -1.66 10.08 -10.50
C THR A 73 -2.67 10.84 -9.66
N CYS A 74 -2.58 12.18 -9.64
CA CYS A 74 -3.51 13.07 -8.96
C CYS A 74 -3.83 12.62 -7.51
N ASP A 75 -2.83 12.12 -6.78
CA ASP A 75 -2.97 11.61 -5.41
C ASP A 75 -3.09 12.73 -4.37
N ASP A 76 -4.14 13.54 -4.48
CA ASP A 76 -4.35 14.69 -3.61
C ASP A 76 -5.61 14.52 -2.76
N PRO A 77 -5.45 14.22 -1.45
CA PRO A 77 -6.57 14.13 -0.51
C PRO A 77 -7.51 15.33 -0.50
N ARG A 78 -7.02 16.53 -0.84
CA ARG A 78 -7.82 17.77 -0.88
C ARG A 78 -8.89 17.71 -1.95
N THR A 79 -8.67 16.94 -3.02
CA THR A 79 -9.62 16.81 -4.13
C THR A 79 -10.76 15.84 -3.82
N TRP A 80 -10.56 14.93 -2.85
CA TRP A 80 -11.54 13.89 -2.51
C TRP A 80 -12.83 14.44 -1.87
N GLY A 81 -12.81 15.68 -1.39
CA GLY A 81 -14.00 16.33 -0.81
C GLY A 81 -15.08 16.64 -1.84
N ARG A 82 -14.71 16.80 -3.13
CA ARG A 82 -15.69 17.01 -4.21
C ARG A 82 -16.38 15.69 -4.56
N PRO A 83 -17.71 15.57 -4.46
CA PRO A 83 -18.40 14.34 -4.84
C PRO A 83 -18.25 14.04 -6.33
N ILE A 84 -18.08 12.77 -6.67
CA ILE A 84 -18.17 12.27 -8.05
C ILE A 84 -19.64 12.19 -8.43
N THR A 85 -19.98 12.76 -9.58
CA THR A 85 -21.32 12.77 -10.15
C THR A 85 -21.61 11.48 -10.93
N LYS A 86 -22.88 11.22 -11.27
CA LYS A 86 -23.23 10.03 -12.07
C LYS A 86 -22.70 10.15 -13.50
N GLU A 87 -22.62 11.36 -14.00
CA GLU A 87 -22.16 11.73 -15.33
C GLU A 87 -20.65 11.48 -15.49
N GLU A 88 -19.89 11.59 -14.41
CA GLU A 88 -18.46 11.27 -14.37
C GLU A 88 -18.18 9.76 -14.26
N MET A 89 -19.19 8.94 -13.94
CA MET A 89 -19.04 7.49 -13.76
C MET A 89 -19.16 6.72 -15.08
N ILE A 90 -18.31 7.09 -16.04
CA ILE A 90 -18.23 6.45 -17.36
C ILE A 90 -17.14 5.38 -17.31
N ASN A 91 -17.48 4.14 -17.68
CA ASN A 91 -16.52 3.06 -17.85
C ASN A 91 -16.46 2.62 -19.31
N ASP A 92 -15.29 2.13 -19.74
CA ASP A 92 -15.04 1.78 -21.14
C ASP A 92 -15.78 0.50 -21.58
N SER A 93 -16.22 -0.31 -20.63
CA SER A 93 -16.84 -1.63 -20.86
C SER A 93 -18.36 -1.58 -21.04
N GLY A 94 -19.01 -0.47 -20.67
CA GLY A 94 -20.46 -0.37 -20.54
C GLY A 94 -21.04 -1.22 -19.39
N ALA A 95 -20.21 -1.78 -18.51
CA ALA A 95 -20.67 -2.64 -17.42
C ALA A 95 -21.49 -1.85 -16.39
N LYS A 96 -22.53 -2.48 -15.83
CA LYS A 96 -23.35 -1.86 -14.78
C LYS A 96 -22.50 -1.60 -13.54
N ILE A 97 -22.48 -0.33 -13.11
CA ILE A 97 -21.85 0.09 -11.86
C ILE A 97 -22.77 -0.28 -10.69
N PRO A 98 -22.25 -0.86 -9.58
CA PRO A 98 -23.06 -1.13 -8.40
C PRO A 98 -23.75 0.13 -7.87
N GLU A 99 -25.06 0.07 -7.65
CA GLU A 99 -25.87 1.23 -7.22
C GLU A 99 -25.41 1.80 -5.87
N SER A 100 -24.85 0.94 -5.01
CA SER A 100 -24.28 1.33 -3.71
C SER A 100 -22.90 1.99 -3.81
N PHE A 101 -22.23 1.94 -4.97
CA PHE A 101 -20.86 2.43 -5.12
C PHE A 101 -20.78 3.94 -4.85
N LEU A 102 -21.44 4.76 -5.68
CA LEU A 102 -21.36 6.21 -5.58
C LEU A 102 -21.77 6.76 -4.20
N PRO A 103 -22.93 6.37 -3.61
CA PRO A 103 -23.35 6.89 -2.32
C PRO A 103 -22.36 6.61 -1.20
N ILE A 104 -21.78 5.41 -1.17
CA ILE A 104 -20.80 5.00 -0.16
C ILE A 104 -19.43 5.64 -0.46
N TYR A 105 -18.95 5.53 -1.69
CA TYR A 105 -17.61 5.97 -2.08
C TYR A 105 -17.44 7.48 -1.90
N ASN A 106 -18.42 8.30 -2.28
CA ASN A 106 -18.36 9.76 -2.05
C ASN A 106 -18.25 10.12 -0.57
N ARG A 107 -18.99 9.45 0.32
CA ARG A 107 -18.89 9.68 1.77
C ARG A 107 -17.55 9.22 2.33
N VAL A 108 -17.00 8.12 1.81
CA VAL A 108 -15.66 7.63 2.18
C VAL A 108 -14.57 8.61 1.73
N ARG A 109 -14.61 9.07 0.47
CA ARG A 109 -13.69 10.09 -0.08
C ARG A 109 -13.73 11.37 0.75
N LEU A 110 -14.93 11.82 1.10
CA LEU A 110 -15.12 13.00 1.93
C LEU A 110 -14.52 12.86 3.33
N MET A 111 -14.80 11.77 4.05
CA MET A 111 -14.13 11.47 5.33
C MET A 111 -12.60 11.47 5.17
N ARG A 112 -12.09 10.89 4.06
CA ARG A 112 -10.66 10.80 3.78
C ARG A 112 -10.01 12.13 3.39
N SER A 113 -10.78 13.08 2.85
CA SER A 113 -10.30 14.43 2.56
C SER A 113 -10.00 15.25 3.83
N LYS A 114 -10.57 14.85 4.97
CA LYS A 114 -10.50 15.61 6.24
C LYS A 114 -9.57 14.98 7.28
N VAL A 115 -9.22 13.70 7.13
CA VAL A 115 -8.46 12.96 8.14
C VAL A 115 -7.24 12.30 7.53
N LYS A 116 -6.07 12.63 8.09
CA LYS A 116 -4.80 11.97 7.79
C LYS A 116 -4.74 10.60 8.48
N THR A 117 -4.34 9.58 7.75
CA THR A 117 -4.26 8.18 8.20
C THR A 117 -2.84 7.63 8.07
N PRO A 118 -2.50 6.47 8.67
CA PRO A 118 -1.16 5.91 8.61
C PRO A 118 -0.61 5.74 7.18
N VAL A 119 -1.45 5.32 6.22
CA VAL A 119 -1.03 5.18 4.82
C VAL A 119 -0.58 6.53 4.21
N ASP A 120 -1.17 7.64 4.64
CA ASP A 120 -0.81 9.00 4.17
C ASP A 120 0.48 9.52 4.82
N ALA A 121 0.81 9.02 6.01
CA ALA A 121 1.92 9.52 6.81
C ALA A 121 3.18 8.67 6.69
N MET A 122 3.03 7.35 6.52
CA MET A 122 4.12 6.37 6.56
C MET A 122 3.91 5.21 5.56
N GLY A 123 2.96 5.33 4.63
CA GLY A 123 2.77 4.33 3.59
C GLY A 123 4.01 4.17 2.69
N CYS A 124 4.10 3.04 1.98
CA CYS A 124 5.26 2.72 1.14
C CYS A 124 5.59 3.78 0.08
N SER A 125 4.60 4.55 -0.41
CA SER A 125 4.81 5.68 -1.33
C SER A 125 5.51 6.87 -0.73
N MET A 126 5.42 7.03 0.58
CA MET A 126 6.07 8.13 1.27
C MET A 126 7.50 7.80 1.69
N ILE A 127 7.90 6.53 1.69
CA ILE A 127 9.20 6.09 2.21
C ILE A 127 10.39 6.75 1.53
N PRO A 128 10.50 6.79 0.19
CA PRO A 128 11.63 7.44 -0.46
C PRO A 128 11.78 8.89 0.01
N VAL A 129 10.67 9.64 0.10
CA VAL A 129 10.65 11.05 0.51
C VAL A 129 10.91 11.23 2.01
N LEU A 130 10.19 10.49 2.86
CA LEU A 130 10.29 10.60 4.31
C LEU A 130 11.66 10.23 4.84
N VAL A 131 12.23 9.14 4.31
CA VAL A 131 13.52 8.65 4.76
C VAL A 131 14.64 9.54 4.23
N SER A 132 14.59 9.94 2.96
CA SER A 132 15.52 10.93 2.40
C SER A 132 15.52 12.23 3.22
N ASN A 133 14.34 12.80 3.51
CA ASN A 133 14.24 14.03 4.29
C ASN A 133 14.79 13.88 5.71
N LYS A 134 14.51 12.76 6.40
CA LYS A 134 15.06 12.49 7.73
C LYS A 134 16.59 12.35 7.73
N CYS A 135 17.15 11.93 6.61
CA CYS A 135 18.58 11.75 6.42
C CYS A 135 19.26 12.97 5.78
N GLY A 136 18.55 14.09 5.61
CA GLY A 136 19.11 15.31 5.01
C GLY A 136 19.33 15.25 3.50
N ILE A 137 18.69 14.29 2.81
CA ILE A 137 18.69 14.18 1.35
C ILE A 137 17.44 14.94 0.84
N PRO A 138 17.62 16.07 0.13
CA PRO A 138 16.49 16.81 -0.41
C PRO A 138 15.73 15.99 -1.45
N SER A 139 14.40 16.11 -1.47
CA SER A 139 13.54 15.29 -2.35
C SER A 139 13.84 15.52 -3.84
N GLU A 140 14.23 16.75 -4.20
CA GLU A 140 14.65 17.17 -5.54
C GLU A 140 15.96 16.54 -6.02
N LYS A 141 16.74 15.94 -5.10
CA LYS A 141 17.99 15.23 -5.40
C LYS A 141 17.81 13.72 -5.47
N VAL A 142 16.61 13.20 -5.21
CA VAL A 142 16.35 11.77 -5.31
C VAL A 142 16.27 11.40 -6.79
N ASP A 143 17.27 10.67 -7.26
CA ASP A 143 17.29 10.12 -8.61
C ASP A 143 16.06 9.23 -8.87
N PRO A 144 15.35 9.37 -10.00
CA PRO A 144 14.14 8.60 -10.31
C PRO A 144 14.33 7.08 -10.28
N LYS A 145 15.50 6.57 -10.71
CA LYS A 145 15.81 5.14 -10.70
C LYS A 145 15.98 4.64 -9.26
N ASN A 146 16.67 5.40 -8.40
CA ASN A 146 16.74 5.11 -6.98
C ASN A 146 15.37 5.23 -6.28
N PHE A 147 14.53 6.20 -6.66
CA PHE A 147 13.16 6.31 -6.15
C PHE A 147 12.33 5.05 -6.43
N ARG A 148 12.35 4.56 -7.68
CA ARG A 148 11.64 3.33 -8.06
C ARG A 148 12.12 2.13 -7.25
N LEU A 149 13.44 1.99 -7.07
CA LEU A 149 14.02 0.94 -6.22
C LEU A 149 13.57 1.07 -4.77
N GLN A 150 13.74 2.23 -4.16
CA GLN A 150 13.34 2.51 -2.78
C GLN A 150 11.85 2.23 -2.55
N PHE A 151 11.01 2.61 -3.50
CA PHE A 151 9.59 2.33 -3.49
C PHE A 151 9.32 0.82 -3.49
N LEU A 152 9.91 0.07 -4.43
CA LEU A 152 9.76 -1.38 -4.51
C LEU A 152 10.19 -2.06 -3.19
N ILE A 153 11.35 -1.69 -2.64
CA ILE A 153 11.84 -2.20 -1.35
C ILE A 153 10.83 -1.89 -0.23
N GLY A 154 10.29 -0.67 -0.18
CA GLY A 154 9.23 -0.29 0.74
C GLY A 154 7.99 -1.19 0.64
N THR A 155 7.56 -1.53 -0.58
CA THR A 155 6.42 -2.45 -0.77
C THR A 155 6.74 -3.88 -0.31
N MET A 156 7.95 -4.38 -0.56
CA MET A 156 8.40 -5.70 -0.09
C MET A 156 8.46 -5.76 1.45
N LEU A 157 8.94 -4.69 2.08
CA LEU A 157 8.98 -4.57 3.54
C LEU A 157 7.59 -4.46 4.16
N SER A 158 6.65 -3.78 3.48
CA SER A 158 5.26 -3.56 3.93
C SER A 158 4.44 -4.85 4.02
N ALA A 159 4.79 -5.90 3.27
CA ALA A 159 4.04 -7.16 3.25
C ALA A 159 3.84 -7.73 4.67
N GLN A 160 2.58 -7.79 5.12
CA GLN A 160 2.21 -8.26 6.47
C GLN A 160 2.98 -7.55 7.59
N THR A 161 3.20 -6.25 7.45
CA THR A 161 3.94 -5.42 8.41
C THR A 161 3.23 -4.08 8.55
N ARG A 162 3.23 -3.50 9.76
CA ARG A 162 2.64 -2.17 9.98
C ARG A 162 3.52 -1.08 9.36
N ASP A 163 2.88 -0.01 8.90
CA ASP A 163 3.54 1.08 8.19
C ASP A 163 4.72 1.67 9.00
N GLU A 164 4.58 1.83 10.32
CA GLU A 164 5.66 2.40 11.16
C GLU A 164 6.88 1.48 11.26
N ARG A 165 6.67 0.16 11.28
CA ARG A 165 7.76 -0.83 11.31
C ARG A 165 8.47 -0.93 9.98
N MET A 166 7.72 -0.80 8.89
CA MET A 166 8.26 -0.74 7.54
C MET A 166 9.09 0.52 7.35
N ALA A 167 8.59 1.69 7.79
CA ALA A 167 9.33 2.95 7.75
C ALA A 167 10.64 2.90 8.56
N GLN A 168 10.60 2.30 9.75
CA GLN A 168 11.81 2.11 10.56
C GLN A 168 12.83 1.21 9.86
N ALA A 169 12.41 0.13 9.20
CA ALA A 169 13.32 -0.75 8.49
C ALA A 169 13.99 -0.05 7.29
N ALA A 170 13.24 0.73 6.52
CA ALA A 170 13.80 1.53 5.42
C ALA A 170 14.79 2.59 5.92
N LEU A 171 14.50 3.22 7.06
CA LEU A 171 15.43 4.15 7.72
C LEU A 171 16.74 3.44 8.12
N ASN A 172 16.65 2.27 8.76
CA ASN A 172 17.84 1.51 9.17
C ASN A 172 18.76 1.15 7.97
N ILE A 173 18.17 0.75 6.82
CA ILE A 173 18.96 0.49 5.60
C ILE A 173 19.62 1.78 5.12
N THR A 174 18.85 2.88 5.08
CA THR A 174 19.36 4.18 4.61
C THR A 174 20.51 4.70 5.46
N GLU A 175 20.36 4.66 6.79
CA GLU A 175 21.42 5.03 7.73
C GLU A 175 22.66 4.17 7.57
N TYR A 176 22.50 2.86 7.30
CA TYR A 176 23.63 1.98 7.01
C TYR A 176 24.34 2.39 5.70
N CYS A 177 23.58 2.67 4.64
CA CYS A 177 24.13 3.17 3.38
C CYS A 177 24.93 4.47 3.57
N LEU A 178 24.39 5.43 4.32
CA LEU A 178 25.02 6.74 4.56
C LEU A 178 26.25 6.62 5.45
N ASN A 179 26.11 5.98 6.62
CA ASN A 179 27.12 6.02 7.67
C ASN A 179 28.21 4.98 7.48
N THR A 180 27.86 3.79 6.97
CA THR A 180 28.79 2.68 6.81
C THR A 180 29.33 2.61 5.38
N LEU A 181 28.45 2.63 4.37
CA LEU A 181 28.86 2.50 2.97
C LEU A 181 29.25 3.82 2.30
N LYS A 182 28.98 4.96 2.95
CA LYS A 182 29.25 6.32 2.44
C LYS A 182 28.52 6.63 1.12
N ILE A 183 27.31 6.10 0.95
CA ILE A 183 26.44 6.34 -0.21
C ILE A 183 25.46 7.46 0.15
N ALA A 184 25.67 8.65 -0.41
CA ALA A 184 24.93 9.86 -0.07
C ALA A 184 23.45 9.82 -0.49
N GLU A 185 23.12 8.98 -1.47
CA GLU A 185 21.80 8.80 -2.05
C GLU A 185 20.91 7.83 -1.23
N GLY A 186 21.44 7.27 -0.14
CA GLY A 186 20.74 6.31 0.69
C GLY A 186 20.66 4.93 0.05
N ILE A 187 19.45 4.37 -0.09
CA ILE A 187 19.27 3.04 -0.69
C ILE A 187 19.45 3.15 -2.21
N THR A 188 20.52 2.56 -2.71
CA THR A 188 20.83 2.39 -4.13
C THR A 188 21.00 0.91 -4.46
N LEU A 189 20.98 0.55 -5.75
CA LEU A 189 21.18 -0.83 -6.16
C LEU A 189 22.56 -1.36 -5.76
N ASP A 190 23.60 -0.58 -6.02
CA ASP A 190 24.97 -0.88 -5.61
C ASP A 190 25.10 -1.03 -4.09
N GLY A 191 24.44 -0.14 -3.32
CA GLY A 191 24.38 -0.25 -1.86
C GLY A 191 23.75 -1.56 -1.41
N LEU A 192 22.61 -1.96 -1.97
CA LEU A 192 21.95 -3.23 -1.64
C LEU A 192 22.81 -4.45 -2.00
N LEU A 193 23.58 -4.38 -3.09
CA LEU A 193 24.50 -5.46 -3.49
C LEU A 193 25.68 -5.59 -2.52
N LYS A 194 26.17 -4.48 -1.97
CA LYS A 194 27.26 -4.44 -0.97
C LYS A 194 26.86 -4.89 0.44
N ILE A 195 25.58 -4.78 0.83
CA ILE A 195 25.14 -5.22 2.17
C ILE A 195 25.01 -6.75 2.18
N ASP A 196 25.72 -7.44 3.06
CA ASP A 196 25.56 -8.89 3.25
C ASP A 196 24.14 -9.26 3.68
N GLU A 197 23.60 -10.39 3.21
CA GLU A 197 22.23 -10.82 3.53
C GLU A 197 21.96 -10.90 5.05
N PRO A 198 22.85 -11.48 5.89
CA PRO A 198 22.64 -11.50 7.34
C PRO A 198 22.61 -10.11 7.97
N VAL A 199 23.42 -9.18 7.46
CA VAL A 199 23.43 -7.77 7.90
C VAL A 199 22.12 -7.11 7.52
N LEU A 200 21.67 -7.26 6.27
CA LEU A 200 20.39 -6.74 5.81
C LEU A 200 19.22 -7.29 6.64
N ALA A 201 19.22 -8.60 6.90
CA ALA A 201 18.22 -9.25 7.75
C ALA A 201 18.19 -8.64 9.16
N ASN A 202 19.35 -8.34 9.74
CA ASN A 202 19.43 -7.67 11.04
C ASN A 202 18.90 -6.22 10.99
N LEU A 203 19.26 -5.45 9.95
CA LEU A 203 18.76 -4.08 9.75
C LEU A 203 17.23 -4.01 9.68
N ILE A 204 16.60 -5.01 9.06
CA ILE A 204 15.14 -5.07 8.90
C ILE A 204 14.44 -5.99 9.92
N ARG A 205 15.11 -6.39 11.00
CA ARG A 205 14.56 -7.34 12.00
C ARG A 205 13.24 -6.89 12.64
N CYS A 206 12.94 -5.59 12.61
CA CYS A 206 11.68 -5.04 13.11
C CYS A 206 10.45 -5.36 12.24
N VAL A 207 10.62 -5.88 11.02
CA VAL A 207 9.50 -6.33 10.16
C VAL A 207 9.25 -7.83 10.29
N SER A 208 8.02 -8.26 9.99
CA SER A 208 7.68 -9.68 9.97
C SER A 208 8.35 -10.39 8.79
N PHE A 209 8.77 -11.64 8.99
CA PHE A 209 9.47 -12.47 7.98
C PHE A 209 10.77 -11.84 7.44
N TYR A 210 11.49 -11.11 8.30
CA TYR A 210 12.67 -10.33 7.94
C TYR A 210 13.77 -11.12 7.21
N THR A 211 14.05 -12.36 7.61
CA THR A 211 15.07 -13.21 6.95
C THR A 211 14.69 -13.49 5.50
N ARG A 212 13.45 -13.94 5.25
CA ARG A 212 12.94 -14.18 3.90
C ARG A 212 12.88 -12.89 3.07
N LYS A 213 12.49 -11.77 3.68
CA LYS A 213 12.47 -10.47 3.00
C LYS A 213 13.87 -10.02 2.61
N ALA A 214 14.88 -10.19 3.47
CA ALA A 214 16.27 -9.88 3.14
C ALA A 214 16.76 -10.71 1.96
N ASN A 215 16.51 -12.02 1.96
CA ASN A 215 16.82 -12.89 0.83
C ASN A 215 16.15 -12.44 -0.47
N PHE A 216 14.86 -12.12 -0.43
CA PHE A 216 14.14 -11.63 -1.60
C PHE A 216 14.67 -10.28 -2.10
N ILE A 217 15.02 -9.36 -1.21
CA ILE A 217 15.61 -8.07 -1.58
C ILE A 217 16.97 -8.28 -2.25
N LYS A 218 17.85 -9.11 -1.69
CA LYS A 218 19.17 -9.42 -2.27
C LYS A 218 19.04 -10.07 -3.66
N ARG A 219 18.17 -11.07 -3.79
CA ARG A 219 17.91 -11.72 -5.08
C ARG A 219 17.28 -10.78 -6.10
N THR A 220 16.38 -9.89 -5.66
CA THR A 220 15.81 -8.84 -6.51
C THR A 220 16.91 -7.94 -7.02
N ALA A 221 17.78 -7.42 -6.14
CA ALA A 221 18.89 -6.56 -6.54
C ALA A 221 19.79 -7.22 -7.61
N GLN A 222 20.13 -8.51 -7.44
CA GLN A 222 20.91 -9.24 -8.43
C GLN A 222 20.15 -9.38 -9.78
N LEU A 223 18.87 -9.77 -9.75
CA LEU A 223 18.07 -9.90 -10.97
C LEU A 223 17.91 -8.59 -11.75
N LEU A 224 17.87 -7.45 -11.05
CA LEU A 224 17.80 -6.13 -11.69
C LEU A 224 19.07 -5.84 -12.50
N VAL A 225 20.25 -6.19 -11.96
CA VAL A 225 21.52 -6.09 -12.69
C VAL A 225 21.53 -7.02 -13.89
N ASP A 226 21.19 -8.28 -13.67
CA ASP A 226 21.37 -9.33 -14.67
C ASP A 226 20.39 -9.20 -15.86
N ASN A 227 19.15 -8.76 -15.61
CA ASN A 227 18.06 -8.90 -16.58
C ASN A 227 17.30 -7.60 -16.89
N PHE A 228 17.53 -6.51 -16.15
CA PHE A 228 16.68 -5.30 -16.23
C PHE A 228 17.47 -3.98 -16.28
N ASP A 229 18.70 -3.99 -16.80
CA ASP A 229 19.55 -2.80 -16.95
C ASP A 229 19.71 -2.00 -15.64
N SER A 230 19.73 -2.72 -14.52
CA SER A 230 19.82 -2.19 -13.16
C SER A 230 18.64 -1.29 -12.74
N ASP A 231 17.52 -1.28 -13.46
CA ASP A 231 16.31 -0.51 -13.11
C ASP A 231 15.11 -1.43 -12.87
N ILE A 232 14.05 -0.91 -12.25
CA ILE A 232 12.82 -1.65 -12.01
C ILE A 232 12.14 -1.97 -13.36
N PRO A 233 11.61 -3.19 -13.58
CA PRO A 233 10.87 -3.48 -14.80
C PRO A 233 9.65 -2.55 -14.95
N TYR A 234 9.31 -2.18 -16.18
CA TYR A 234 8.24 -1.24 -16.50
C TYR A 234 6.94 -1.92 -16.95
N ASP A 235 6.86 -3.25 -16.82
CA ASP A 235 5.69 -4.06 -17.12
C ASP A 235 5.35 -5.00 -15.95
N ILE A 236 4.11 -5.47 -15.93
CA ILE A 236 3.60 -6.29 -14.82
C ILE A 236 4.27 -7.67 -14.77
N GLU A 237 4.62 -8.27 -15.91
CA GLU A 237 5.24 -9.60 -15.93
C GLU A 237 6.67 -9.54 -15.38
N GLY A 238 7.44 -8.54 -15.83
CA GLY A 238 8.77 -8.23 -15.34
C GLY A 238 8.77 -7.99 -13.83
N ILE A 239 7.87 -7.15 -13.31
CA ILE A 239 7.82 -6.90 -11.85
C ILE A 239 7.37 -8.16 -11.10
N LEU A 240 6.39 -8.90 -11.61
CA LEU A 240 5.95 -10.16 -11.01
C LEU A 240 6.97 -11.27 -11.15
N SER A 241 8.03 -11.12 -11.95
CA SER A 241 9.17 -12.03 -12.03
C SER A 241 10.15 -11.87 -10.85
N LEU A 242 10.07 -10.77 -10.10
CA LEU A 242 10.88 -10.52 -8.92
C LEU A 242 10.43 -11.37 -7.71
N PRO A 243 11.36 -11.90 -6.89
CA PRO A 243 11.01 -12.75 -5.76
C PRO A 243 10.31 -11.96 -4.65
N GLY A 244 9.25 -12.55 -4.07
CA GLY A 244 8.48 -11.90 -2.99
C GLY A 244 7.53 -10.80 -3.45
N VAL A 245 7.50 -10.46 -4.74
CA VAL A 245 6.64 -9.44 -5.32
C VAL A 245 5.36 -10.08 -5.85
N GLY A 246 4.20 -9.60 -5.37
CA GLY A 246 2.87 -10.05 -5.80
C GLY A 246 2.08 -8.98 -6.55
N PRO A 247 0.89 -9.31 -7.11
CA PRO A 247 0.09 -8.41 -7.96
C PRO A 247 -0.08 -6.99 -7.41
N LYS A 248 -0.50 -6.84 -6.14
CA LYS A 248 -0.64 -5.52 -5.51
C LYS A 248 0.65 -4.69 -5.54
N MET A 249 1.80 -5.32 -5.27
CA MET A 249 3.09 -4.63 -5.29
C MET A 249 3.47 -4.26 -6.73
N GLY A 250 3.22 -5.15 -7.68
CA GLY A 250 3.48 -4.91 -9.10
C GLY A 250 2.71 -3.72 -9.65
N TYR A 251 1.38 -3.75 -9.55
CA TYR A 251 0.54 -2.63 -10.02
C TYR A 251 0.89 -1.33 -9.30
N LEU A 252 1.15 -1.37 -7.99
CA LEU A 252 1.47 -0.16 -7.24
C LEU A 252 2.84 0.41 -7.66
N THR A 253 3.81 -0.45 -7.97
CA THR A 253 5.14 -0.05 -8.46
C THR A 253 5.04 0.57 -9.86
N LEU A 254 4.20 0.03 -10.75
CA LEU A 254 3.93 0.64 -12.06
C LEU A 254 3.26 2.00 -11.92
N GLN A 255 2.25 2.11 -11.05
CA GLN A 255 1.53 3.36 -10.83
C GLN A 255 2.44 4.45 -10.25
N LYS A 256 3.18 4.15 -9.17
CA LYS A 256 3.99 5.14 -8.45
C LYS A 256 5.37 5.37 -9.05
N GLY A 257 5.98 4.34 -9.62
CA GLY A 257 7.33 4.38 -10.18
C GLY A 257 7.40 4.65 -11.68
N TRP A 258 6.33 4.35 -12.42
CA TRP A 258 6.31 4.53 -13.87
C TRP A 258 5.13 5.37 -14.35
N GLY A 259 4.22 5.83 -13.49
CA GLY A 259 3.02 6.56 -13.91
C GLY A 259 2.07 5.73 -14.77
N LEU A 260 2.24 4.40 -14.76
CA LEU A 260 1.50 3.45 -15.59
C LEU A 260 0.35 2.83 -14.79
N ILE A 261 -0.87 3.29 -15.06
CA ILE A 261 -2.10 2.80 -14.43
C ILE A 261 -2.66 1.64 -15.26
N VAL A 262 -1.98 0.49 -15.20
CA VAL A 262 -2.37 -0.72 -15.97
C VAL A 262 -3.27 -1.68 -15.17
N GLY A 263 -3.54 -1.37 -13.91
CA GLY A 263 -4.47 -2.13 -13.09
C GLY A 263 -4.69 -1.53 -11.70
N ILE A 264 -5.69 -2.04 -10.99
CA ILE A 264 -6.06 -1.57 -9.64
C ILE A 264 -5.22 -2.27 -8.57
N CYS A 265 -4.71 -1.48 -7.62
CA CYS A 265 -4.03 -2.02 -6.45
C CYS A 265 -5.05 -2.55 -5.44
N VAL A 266 -5.19 -3.87 -5.31
CA VAL A 266 -6.10 -4.49 -4.34
C VAL A 266 -5.31 -5.14 -3.22
N ASP A 267 -5.45 -4.61 -2.01
CA ASP A 267 -4.90 -5.17 -0.78
C ASP A 267 -6.00 -5.79 0.11
N VAL A 268 -5.67 -6.12 1.34
CA VAL A 268 -6.63 -6.69 2.30
C VAL A 268 -7.75 -5.73 2.70
N HIS A 269 -7.53 -4.42 2.64
CA HIS A 269 -8.54 -3.42 2.95
C HIS A 269 -9.51 -3.28 1.77
N VAL A 270 -8.99 -3.05 0.57
CA VAL A 270 -9.80 -2.94 -0.66
C VAL A 270 -10.61 -4.23 -0.86
N HIS A 271 -9.96 -5.39 -0.81
CA HIS A 271 -10.64 -6.68 -0.97
C HIS A 271 -11.77 -6.88 0.03
N ARG A 272 -11.53 -6.61 1.32
CA ARG A 272 -12.54 -6.75 2.38
C ARG A 272 -13.72 -5.81 2.15
N LEU A 273 -13.44 -4.54 1.87
CA LEU A 273 -14.47 -3.50 1.76
C LEU A 273 -15.33 -3.69 0.52
N CYS A 274 -14.74 -3.95 -0.65
CA CYS A 274 -15.48 -4.20 -1.88
C CYS A 274 -16.41 -5.41 -1.76
N LYS A 275 -15.96 -6.50 -1.13
CA LYS A 275 -16.81 -7.66 -0.86
C LYS A 275 -17.94 -7.34 0.12
N MET A 276 -17.61 -6.62 1.20
CA MET A 276 -18.58 -6.27 2.24
C MET A 276 -19.70 -5.38 1.70
N TRP A 277 -19.39 -4.48 0.77
CA TRP A 277 -20.36 -3.59 0.13
C TRP A 277 -21.02 -4.16 -1.12
N ASN A 278 -20.72 -5.42 -1.47
CA ASN A 278 -21.18 -6.07 -2.69
C ASN A 278 -20.85 -5.27 -3.96
N TRP A 279 -19.72 -4.57 -3.97
CA TRP A 279 -19.17 -3.93 -5.17
C TRP A 279 -18.54 -4.96 -6.13
N VAL A 280 -18.26 -6.14 -5.59
CA VAL A 280 -17.87 -7.34 -6.33
C VAL A 280 -18.65 -8.51 -5.75
N ASP A 281 -18.82 -9.58 -6.53
CA ASP A 281 -19.45 -10.83 -6.11
C ASP A 281 -18.61 -11.49 -5.01
N PRO A 282 -19.10 -11.56 -3.76
CA PRO A 282 -18.31 -12.08 -2.65
C PRO A 282 -18.04 -13.59 -2.74
N ILE A 283 -18.81 -14.33 -3.54
CA ILE A 283 -18.66 -15.78 -3.77
C ILE A 283 -17.58 -16.03 -4.82
N LYS A 284 -17.59 -15.28 -5.93
CA LYS A 284 -16.57 -15.38 -6.98
C LYS A 284 -15.23 -14.77 -6.56
N CYS A 285 -15.27 -13.63 -5.87
CA CYS A 285 -14.09 -12.93 -5.37
C CYS A 285 -13.49 -13.57 -4.12
N LYS A 286 -12.84 -14.72 -4.26
CA LYS A 286 -12.14 -15.42 -3.16
C LYS A 286 -10.75 -14.86 -2.85
N THR A 287 -10.14 -14.14 -3.79
CA THR A 287 -8.79 -13.57 -3.66
C THR A 287 -8.80 -12.09 -4.01
N ALA A 288 -7.79 -11.36 -3.55
CA ALA A 288 -7.57 -9.96 -3.94
C ALA A 288 -7.52 -9.80 -5.47
N GLU A 289 -6.97 -10.79 -6.17
CA GLU A 289 -6.82 -10.72 -7.61
C GLU A 289 -8.14 -10.95 -8.37
N HIS A 290 -9.05 -11.75 -7.83
CA HIS A 290 -10.41 -11.81 -8.36
C HIS A 290 -11.11 -10.45 -8.19
N THR A 291 -10.96 -9.83 -7.02
CA THR A 291 -11.53 -8.49 -6.78
C THR A 291 -10.95 -7.44 -7.71
N ARG A 292 -9.64 -7.45 -7.99
CA ARG A 292 -9.04 -6.53 -8.96
C ARG A 292 -9.70 -6.69 -10.32
N LYS A 293 -9.75 -7.92 -10.84
CA LYS A 293 -10.33 -8.20 -12.16
C LYS A 293 -11.78 -7.74 -12.24
N GLU A 294 -12.58 -8.04 -11.22
CA GLU A 294 -13.99 -7.66 -11.20
C GLU A 294 -14.21 -6.15 -11.05
N LEU A 295 -13.42 -5.46 -10.22
CA LEU A 295 -13.44 -3.99 -10.15
C LEU A 295 -13.09 -3.35 -11.49
N GLN A 296 -12.06 -3.85 -12.18
CA GLN A 296 -11.65 -3.32 -13.48
C GLN A 296 -12.70 -3.50 -14.58
N VAL A 297 -13.68 -4.38 -14.40
CA VAL A 297 -14.77 -4.53 -15.36
C VAL A 297 -15.69 -3.32 -15.34
N TRP A 298 -15.95 -2.68 -14.20
CA TRP A 298 -16.97 -1.63 -14.11
C TRP A 298 -16.49 -0.30 -13.53
N LEU A 299 -15.36 -0.28 -12.81
CA LEU A 299 -14.83 0.94 -12.21
C LEU A 299 -14.18 1.82 -13.30
N PRO A 300 -14.57 3.10 -13.42
CA PRO A 300 -13.92 4.05 -14.33
C PRO A 300 -12.40 4.07 -14.15
N HIS A 301 -11.65 4.11 -15.26
CA HIS A 301 -10.18 4.08 -15.24
C HIS A 301 -9.58 5.22 -14.41
N SER A 302 -10.21 6.39 -14.43
CA SER A 302 -9.85 7.57 -13.63
C SER A 302 -9.79 7.31 -12.12
N LEU A 303 -10.49 6.29 -11.61
CA LEU A 303 -10.52 5.93 -10.19
C LEU A 303 -9.57 4.78 -9.82
N TRP A 304 -8.90 4.16 -10.81
CA TRP A 304 -8.06 2.96 -10.56
C TRP A 304 -6.85 3.24 -9.68
N TYR A 305 -6.35 4.48 -9.72
CA TYR A 305 -5.28 4.94 -8.86
C TYR A 305 -5.80 5.29 -7.45
N GLU A 306 -6.81 6.17 -7.38
CA GLU A 306 -7.32 6.77 -6.13
C GLU A 306 -7.86 5.71 -5.14
N ILE A 307 -8.57 4.70 -5.66
CA ILE A 307 -9.39 3.80 -4.84
C ILE A 307 -8.58 3.05 -3.78
N ASN A 308 -7.31 2.71 -4.04
CA ASN A 308 -6.49 2.02 -3.05
C ASN A 308 -6.24 2.90 -1.81
N THR A 309 -5.66 4.08 -1.99
CA THR A 309 -5.29 4.97 -0.88
C THR A 309 -6.51 5.39 -0.06
N VAL A 310 -7.64 5.68 -0.73
CA VAL A 310 -8.90 6.05 -0.08
C VAL A 310 -9.41 4.92 0.82
N LEU A 311 -9.54 3.70 0.27
CA LEU A 311 -10.11 2.57 1.00
C LEU A 311 -9.16 2.01 2.06
N VAL A 312 -7.84 2.05 1.84
CA VAL A 312 -6.83 1.64 2.83
C VAL A 312 -6.94 2.53 4.06
N GLY A 313 -6.83 3.85 3.91
CA GLY A 313 -6.93 4.78 5.04
C GLY A 313 -8.27 4.68 5.77
N PHE A 314 -9.37 4.56 5.03
CA PHE A 314 -10.70 4.36 5.61
C PHE A 314 -10.79 3.06 6.41
N GLY A 315 -10.21 1.98 5.89
CA GLY A 315 -10.16 0.68 6.53
C GLY A 315 -9.14 0.57 7.68
N GLN A 316 -8.19 1.51 7.79
CA GLN A 316 -7.23 1.61 8.90
C GLN A 316 -7.86 2.31 10.11
N LEU A 317 -8.75 3.29 9.90
CA LEU A 317 -9.27 4.15 10.97
C LEU A 317 -10.75 3.94 11.30
N ILE A 318 -11.63 3.91 10.27
CA ILE A 318 -13.08 3.92 10.46
C ILE A 318 -13.65 2.50 10.32
N CYS A 319 -13.53 1.89 9.15
CA CYS A 319 -14.08 0.55 8.89
C CYS A 319 -13.03 -0.55 9.10
N MET A 320 -12.48 -0.58 10.31
CA MET A 320 -11.46 -1.56 10.73
C MET A 320 -11.96 -3.01 10.60
N ALA A 321 -11.03 -3.95 10.39
CA ALA A 321 -11.37 -5.38 10.30
C ALA A 321 -12.01 -5.90 11.60
N ARG A 322 -11.58 -5.37 12.75
CA ARG A 322 -12.15 -5.63 14.07
C ARG A 322 -12.49 -4.27 14.70
N GLY A 323 -13.69 -4.14 15.26
CA GLY A 323 -14.13 -2.91 15.91
C GLY A 323 -14.47 -1.77 14.93
N LYS A 324 -15.19 -2.07 13.84
CA LYS A 324 -15.71 -1.06 12.90
C LYS A 324 -16.40 0.07 13.65
N ARG A 325 -16.09 1.33 13.31
CA ARG A 325 -16.67 2.52 13.91
C ARG A 325 -17.87 3.04 13.12
N CYS A 326 -18.92 2.21 13.04
CA CYS A 326 -20.17 2.60 12.36
C CYS A 326 -20.87 3.79 13.04
N ASP A 327 -20.59 4.01 14.33
CA ASP A 327 -20.94 5.20 15.12
C ASP A 327 -20.31 6.50 14.59
N LEU A 328 -19.19 6.40 13.87
CA LEU A 328 -18.48 7.54 13.25
C LEU A 328 -18.50 7.47 11.72
N CYS A 329 -19.19 6.52 11.11
CA CYS A 329 -19.14 6.36 9.66
C CYS A 329 -20.25 7.18 9.00
N LEU A 330 -19.87 8.16 8.18
CA LEU A 330 -20.83 9.02 7.47
C LEU A 330 -21.64 8.27 6.40
N ALA A 331 -21.22 7.05 6.03
CA ALA A 331 -21.94 6.16 5.10
C ALA A 331 -22.85 5.15 5.78
N ASN A 332 -23.11 5.28 7.08
CA ASN A 332 -23.89 4.27 7.79
C ASN A 332 -25.38 4.26 7.41
N ASP A 333 -25.90 5.35 6.85
CA ASP A 333 -27.26 5.47 6.32
C ASP A 333 -27.47 4.60 5.06
N VAL A 334 -26.44 4.53 4.20
CA VAL A 334 -26.48 3.82 2.91
C VAL A 334 -25.68 2.50 2.89
N CYS A 335 -24.94 2.17 3.95
CA CYS A 335 -24.09 0.98 4.01
C CYS A 335 -24.89 -0.27 4.41
N ASN A 336 -24.89 -1.27 3.53
CA ASN A 336 -25.50 -2.59 3.74
C ASN A 336 -24.85 -3.42 4.87
N ALA A 337 -23.64 -3.07 5.30
CA ALA A 337 -22.87 -3.80 6.32
C ALA A 337 -22.69 -3.02 7.63
N ARG A 338 -23.58 -2.06 7.88
CA ARG A 338 -23.56 -1.22 9.08
C ARG A 338 -23.86 -2.03 10.35
N ASN A 339 -23.34 -1.58 11.48
CA ASN A 339 -23.66 -2.14 12.79
C ASN A 339 -24.73 -1.25 13.46
N GLU A 340 -26.00 -1.64 13.36
CA GLU A 340 -27.14 -0.86 13.86
C GLU A 340 -27.07 -0.59 15.36
N LYS A 341 -26.76 -1.63 16.16
CA LYS A 341 -26.60 -1.49 17.62
C LYS A 341 -25.54 -0.44 18.01
N LEU A 342 -24.47 -0.35 17.22
CA LEU A 342 -23.41 0.63 17.47
C LEU A 342 -23.85 2.06 17.09
N ILE A 343 -24.68 2.20 16.05
CA ILE A 343 -25.23 3.48 15.62
C ILE A 343 -26.24 3.99 16.65
N GLU A 344 -27.16 3.13 17.09
CA GLU A 344 -28.20 3.47 18.09
C GLU A 344 -27.62 3.89 19.44
N SER A 345 -26.46 3.33 19.82
CA SER A 345 -25.76 3.69 21.06
C SER A 345 -24.84 4.91 20.93
N SER A 346 -24.69 5.47 19.72
CA SER A 346 -23.82 6.61 19.46
C SER A 346 -24.49 7.93 19.83
N LYS A 347 -23.76 8.80 20.54
CA LYS A 347 -24.16 10.19 20.77
C LYS A 347 -24.01 11.07 19.52
N PHE A 348 -23.15 10.67 18.57
CA PHE A 348 -22.91 11.42 17.34
C PHE A 348 -24.17 11.53 16.47
N HIS A 349 -25.04 10.52 16.49
CA HIS A 349 -26.27 10.48 15.70
C HIS A 349 -27.49 11.15 16.37
N GLN A 350 -27.30 11.74 17.55
CA GLN A 350 -28.32 12.52 18.28
C GLN A 350 -28.36 14.00 17.88
N LEU A 351 -27.59 14.42 16.87
CA LEU A 351 -27.69 15.77 16.32
C LEU A 351 -29.06 15.96 15.65
N GLU A 352 -29.80 16.99 16.08
CA GLU A 352 -31.14 17.33 15.62
C GLU A 352 -31.18 17.83 14.17
N ASP A 353 -30.08 18.40 13.68
CA ASP A 353 -29.99 19.03 12.35
C ASP A 353 -29.00 18.27 11.44
N LYS A 354 -29.51 17.21 10.80
CA LYS A 354 -28.75 16.37 9.85
C LYS A 354 -28.68 16.97 8.45
N GLU A 355 -29.40 18.06 8.19
CA GLU A 355 -29.44 18.73 6.89
C GLU A 355 -28.27 19.71 6.71
N ASP A 356 -27.73 20.25 7.80
CA ASP A 356 -26.51 21.06 7.80
C ASP A 356 -25.25 20.17 7.75
N ILE A 357 -24.91 19.80 6.53
CA ILE A 357 -23.75 18.98 6.15
C ILE A 357 -22.44 19.53 6.76
N GLU A 358 -22.24 20.85 6.80
CA GLU A 358 -21.00 21.45 7.29
C GLU A 358 -20.89 21.37 8.82
N LYS A 359 -22.00 21.54 9.54
CA LYS A 359 -22.05 21.30 10.99
C LYS A 359 -21.83 19.83 11.33
N VAL A 360 -22.47 18.91 10.59
CA VAL A 360 -22.27 17.45 10.78
C VAL A 360 -20.79 17.10 10.58
N TYR A 361 -20.12 17.69 9.58
CA TYR A 361 -18.70 17.45 9.36
C TYR A 361 -17.80 18.10 10.40
N SER A 362 -18.08 19.31 10.84
CA SER A 362 -17.31 19.98 11.89
C SER A 362 -17.38 19.19 13.20
N HIS A 363 -18.57 18.73 13.58
CA HIS A 363 -18.76 17.87 14.74
C HIS A 363 -18.07 16.49 14.57
N TRP A 364 -18.15 15.91 13.38
CA TRP A 364 -17.49 14.65 13.06
C TRP A 364 -15.98 14.76 13.18
N LEU A 365 -15.41 15.82 12.62
CA LEU A 365 -13.98 16.05 12.64
C LEU A 365 -13.50 16.24 14.08
N ASP A 366 -14.20 17.06 14.88
CA ASP A 366 -13.91 17.24 16.30
C ASP A 366 -13.91 15.92 17.08
N THR A 367 -14.91 15.07 16.82
CA THR A 367 -15.04 13.74 17.45
C THR A 367 -13.89 12.80 17.05
N VAL A 368 -13.39 12.92 15.81
CA VAL A 368 -12.25 12.12 15.34
C VAL A 368 -10.91 12.67 15.87
N THR A 369 -10.74 14.00 15.96
CA THR A 369 -9.49 14.66 16.36
C THR A 369 -9.26 14.69 17.86
N ASN A 370 -10.31 14.89 18.68
CA ASN A 370 -10.21 14.96 20.15
C ASN A 370 -10.02 13.60 20.83
N GLY A 371 -9.76 12.57 20.03
CA GLY A 371 -9.42 11.25 20.50
C GLY A 371 -10.65 10.35 20.57
N ILE A 372 -10.45 9.14 20.04
CA ILE A 372 -11.33 8.00 20.19
C ILE A 372 -11.44 7.63 21.68
N THR A 373 -12.26 8.35 22.45
CA THR A 373 -12.67 7.91 23.79
C THR A 373 -13.98 7.15 23.67
N THR A 374 -13.96 6.02 22.94
CA THR A 374 -14.86 4.95 23.35
C THR A 374 -14.13 4.23 24.48
N GLU A 375 -14.67 4.33 25.70
CA GLU A 375 -14.16 3.65 26.89
C GLU A 375 -13.91 2.14 26.69
N ARG A 376 -14.42 1.56 25.60
CA ARG A 376 -14.14 0.19 25.12
C ARG A 376 -12.67 -0.13 24.90
N HIS A 377 -11.80 0.83 24.58
CA HIS A 377 -10.37 0.56 24.38
C HIS A 377 -9.51 0.64 25.65
N LYS A 378 -10.06 1.12 26.78
CA LYS A 378 -9.38 1.07 28.09
C LYS A 378 -9.62 -0.23 28.85
N LYS A 379 -10.50 -1.11 28.35
CA LYS A 379 -10.77 -2.43 28.95
C LYS A 379 -10.37 -3.54 27.97
N LYS A 380 -9.07 -3.80 27.84
CA LYS A 380 -8.55 -5.10 27.41
C LYS A 380 -7.14 -5.33 27.92
#